data_AF-A0A1V1PUP1-F1
#
_entry.id   AF-A0A1V1PUP1-F1
#
_cell.length_a   1.000
_cell.length_b   1.000
_cell.length_c   1.000
_cell.angle_alpha   90.00
_cell.angle_beta   90.00
_cell.angle_gamma   90.00
#
_symmetry.space_group_name_H-M   'P 1'
#
loop_
_entity.id
_entity.type
_entity.pdbx_description
1 polymer ?
#
loop_
_entity_poly.entity_id
_entity_poly.type
_entity_poly.pdbx_seq_one_letter_code
_entity_poly.pdbx_strand_id
1 'polypeptide(L)'
;MLWAVAAVALIATPAVAQSGDLSGTWAFQTQPYGDQQFGVVMSGVAIATASAPNRYDIRLIANELIIERASGRSQTITARQTCTGEDAGGQFNITCQMAEPVEGYEPDNFVLQRGEADQLVGVLSSATSGQVTFTRVR
;
A
#
# COMPACT_ATOMS: atom_id res chain seq x y z
N MET A 1 12.73 -53.18 29.24
CA MET A 1 12.62 -51.70 29.27
C MET A 1 12.52 -51.22 27.83
N LEU A 2 11.31 -51.04 27.31
CA LEU A 2 11.09 -50.44 25.99
C LEU A 2 10.84 -48.94 26.17
N TRP A 3 11.65 -48.13 25.49
CA TRP A 3 11.44 -46.69 25.36
C TRP A 3 10.53 -46.42 24.18
N ALA A 4 9.44 -45.68 24.40
CA ALA A 4 8.60 -45.12 23.33
C ALA A 4 8.84 -43.61 23.29
N VAL A 5 9.48 -43.14 22.22
CA VAL A 5 9.63 -41.71 21.92
C VAL A 5 8.41 -41.30 21.09
N ALA A 6 7.49 -40.55 21.70
CA ALA A 6 6.36 -39.96 20.99
C ALA A 6 6.82 -38.69 20.27
N ALA A 7 6.87 -38.73 18.94
CA ALA A 7 7.13 -37.57 18.10
C ALA A 7 5.89 -36.66 18.09
N VAL A 8 6.02 -35.44 18.61
CA VAL A 8 5.00 -34.39 18.51
C VAL A 8 5.09 -33.80 17.10
N ALA A 9 4.12 -34.14 16.25
CA ALA A 9 3.94 -33.48 14.95
C ALA A 9 3.35 -32.08 15.18
N LEU A 10 4.17 -31.05 15.02
CA LEU A 10 3.71 -29.67 14.90
C LEU A 10 2.95 -29.53 13.58
N ILE A 11 1.63 -29.46 13.66
CA ILE A 11 0.77 -29.14 12.51
C ILE A 11 0.95 -27.65 12.24
N ALA A 12 1.81 -27.31 11.28
CA ALA A 12 1.85 -25.96 10.72
C ALA A 12 0.51 -25.73 10.00
N THR A 13 -0.38 -24.94 10.61
CA THR A 13 -1.59 -24.46 9.93
C THR A 13 -1.17 -23.68 8.69
N PRO A 14 -1.67 -24.01 7.49
CA PRO A 14 -1.46 -23.15 6.34
C PRO A 14 -2.12 -21.82 6.66
N ALA A 15 -1.36 -20.72 6.61
CA ALA A 15 -1.95 -19.41 6.51
C ALA A 15 -2.80 -19.44 5.23
N VAL A 16 -4.11 -19.54 5.38
CA VAL A 16 -5.05 -19.40 4.28
C VAL A 16 -4.83 -17.97 3.78
N ALA A 17 -4.07 -17.83 2.70
CA ALA A 17 -4.03 -16.60 1.94
C ALA A 17 -5.50 -16.31 1.60
N GLN A 18 -6.11 -15.33 2.26
CA GLN A 18 -7.44 -14.87 1.90
C GLN A 18 -7.34 -14.32 0.49
N SER A 19 -7.56 -15.16 -0.53
CA SER A 19 -7.68 -14.75 -1.91
C SER A 19 -9.04 -14.06 -2.06
N GLY A 20 -9.16 -12.87 -1.50
CA GLY A 20 -10.31 -11.99 -1.69
C GLY A 20 -10.07 -11.06 -2.86
N ASP A 21 -11.11 -10.83 -3.66
CA ASP A 21 -11.11 -9.80 -4.71
C ASP A 21 -10.70 -8.44 -4.12
N LEU A 22 -9.67 -7.83 -4.71
CA LEU A 22 -9.14 -6.52 -4.30
C LEU A 22 -9.78 -5.36 -5.09
N SER A 23 -10.70 -5.65 -6.02
CA SER A 23 -11.44 -4.63 -6.77
C SER A 23 -12.28 -3.76 -5.83
N GLY A 24 -12.46 -2.49 -6.19
CA GLY A 24 -13.23 -1.52 -5.44
C GLY A 24 -12.45 -0.24 -5.16
N THR A 25 -13.06 0.62 -4.34
CA THR A 25 -12.48 1.90 -3.94
C THR A 25 -11.77 1.75 -2.61
N TRP A 26 -10.56 2.29 -2.52
CA TRP A 26 -9.71 2.26 -1.34
C TRP A 26 -9.29 3.69 -1.01
N ALA A 27 -9.47 4.10 0.24
CA ALA A 27 -8.81 5.29 0.76
C ALA A 27 -7.47 4.86 1.35
N PHE A 28 -6.42 5.66 1.22
CA PHE A 28 -5.14 5.35 1.82
C PHE A 28 -4.53 6.54 2.55
N GLN A 29 -3.67 6.24 3.50
CA GLN A 29 -2.86 7.23 4.21
C GLN A 29 -1.54 6.62 4.64
N THR A 30 -0.46 7.38 4.50
CA THR A 30 0.84 7.03 5.08
C THR A 30 0.92 7.45 6.54
N GLN A 31 1.77 6.79 7.32
CA GLN A 31 2.36 7.41 8.50
C GLN A 31 3.17 8.64 8.08
N PRO A 32 3.35 9.62 8.97
CA PRO A 32 4.24 10.74 8.70
C PRO A 32 5.66 10.27 8.38
N TYR A 33 6.24 10.79 7.31
CA TYR A 33 7.60 10.52 6.88
C TYR A 33 8.34 11.83 6.55
N GLY A 34 9.55 11.75 6.01
CA GLY A 34 10.41 12.91 5.71
C GLY A 34 11.64 12.96 6.61
N ASP A 35 12.16 14.15 6.86
CA ASP A 35 13.42 14.38 7.55
C ASP A 35 13.30 15.51 8.60
N GLN A 36 14.45 16.06 9.02
CA GLN A 36 14.51 17.15 10.00
C GLN A 36 14.03 18.49 9.46
N GLN A 37 13.98 18.67 8.13
CA GLN A 37 13.55 19.90 7.47
C GLN A 37 12.07 19.83 7.11
N PHE A 38 11.60 18.66 6.66
CA PHE A 38 10.25 18.46 6.16
C PHE A 38 9.54 17.29 6.85
N GLY A 39 8.25 17.47 7.14
CA GLY A 39 7.33 16.39 7.47
C GLY A 39 6.34 16.21 6.34
N VAL A 40 6.12 14.97 5.92
CA VAL A 40 5.20 14.65 4.82
C VAL A 40 4.18 13.62 5.29
N VAL A 41 2.92 13.83 4.91
CA VAL A 41 1.86 12.83 5.01
C VAL A 41 1.20 12.74 3.65
N MET A 42 1.10 11.53 3.11
CA MET A 42 0.39 11.27 1.87
C MET A 42 -0.95 10.61 2.18
N SER A 43 -2.02 11.08 1.52
CA SER A 43 -3.33 10.45 1.57
C SER A 43 -4.00 10.49 0.22
N GLY A 44 -4.95 9.60 -0.03
CA GLY A 44 -5.57 9.55 -1.34
C GLY A 44 -6.61 8.47 -1.51
N VAL A 45 -6.97 8.25 -2.77
CA VAL A 45 -7.94 7.24 -3.19
C VAL A 45 -7.36 6.41 -4.33
N ALA A 46 -7.53 5.10 -4.26
CA ALA A 46 -7.27 4.15 -5.32
C ALA A 46 -8.57 3.48 -5.76
N ILE A 47 -8.85 3.43 -7.05
CA ILE A 47 -9.97 2.67 -7.60
C ILE A 47 -9.38 1.50 -8.37
N ALA A 48 -9.53 0.29 -7.85
CA ALA A 48 -9.04 -0.95 -8.45
C ALA A 48 -10.15 -1.67 -9.21
N THR A 49 -9.87 -2.08 -10.44
CA THR A 49 -10.76 -2.89 -11.29
C THR A 49 -10.03 -4.14 -11.72
N ALA A 50 -10.57 -5.33 -11.46
CA ALA A 50 -9.95 -6.57 -11.94
C ALA A 50 -9.86 -6.57 -13.47
N SER A 51 -8.65 -6.79 -13.99
CA SER A 51 -8.38 -6.87 -15.43
C SER A 51 -7.97 -8.29 -15.88
N ALA A 52 -7.42 -9.09 -14.95
CA ALA A 52 -7.18 -10.52 -15.12
C ALA A 52 -7.14 -11.21 -13.74
N PRO A 53 -7.02 -12.56 -13.65
CA PRO A 53 -6.81 -13.23 -12.37
C PRO A 53 -5.60 -12.63 -11.64
N ASN A 54 -5.83 -12.15 -10.42
CA ASN A 54 -4.84 -11.48 -9.57
C ASN A 54 -4.20 -10.22 -10.16
N ARG A 55 -4.78 -9.62 -11.21
CA ARG A 55 -4.32 -8.36 -11.81
C ARG A 55 -5.41 -7.30 -11.83
N TYR A 56 -5.03 -6.06 -11.57
CA TYR A 56 -5.96 -4.95 -11.40
C TYR A 56 -5.47 -3.71 -12.14
N ASP A 57 -6.36 -3.05 -12.85
CA ASP A 57 -6.15 -1.69 -13.36
C ASP A 57 -6.56 -0.71 -12.25
N ILE A 58 -5.67 0.20 -11.90
CA ILE A 58 -5.85 1.09 -10.75
C ILE A 58 -5.74 2.55 -11.19
N ARG A 59 -6.70 3.37 -10.78
CA ARG A 59 -6.60 4.83 -10.87
C ARG A 59 -6.33 5.37 -9.47
N LEU A 60 -5.22 6.11 -9.32
CA LEU A 60 -4.78 6.64 -8.03
C LEU A 60 -4.81 8.18 -8.07
N ILE A 61 -5.32 8.77 -7.01
CA ILE A 61 -5.13 10.19 -6.70
C ILE A 61 -4.42 10.25 -5.35
N ALA A 62 -3.19 10.78 -5.35
CA ALA A 62 -2.40 11.01 -4.14
C ALA A 62 -2.35 12.50 -3.82
N ASN A 63 -2.45 12.84 -2.54
CA ASN A 63 -2.28 14.18 -2.01
C ASN A 63 -1.19 14.14 -0.95
N GLU A 64 -0.10 14.84 -1.18
CA GLU A 64 0.96 15.02 -0.19
C GLU A 64 0.82 16.34 0.51
N LEU A 65 0.66 16.30 1.83
CA LEU A 65 0.83 17.45 2.69
C LEU A 65 2.29 17.50 3.14
N ILE A 66 3.03 18.50 2.65
CA ILE A 66 4.42 18.76 3.01
C ILE A 66 4.45 19.94 3.98
N ILE A 67 5.09 19.75 5.12
CA ILE A 67 5.20 20.74 6.20
C ILE A 67 6.69 21.06 6.39
N GLU A 68 7.06 22.32 6.16
CA GLU A 68 8.39 22.83 6.51
C GLU A 68 8.45 23.02 8.04
N ARG A 69 9.29 22.24 8.72
CA ARG A 69 9.27 22.14 10.20
C ARG A 69 9.71 23.42 10.89
N ALA A 70 10.65 24.16 10.30
CA ALA A 70 11.20 25.38 10.88
C ALA A 70 10.20 26.55 10.85
N SER A 71 9.42 26.66 9.78
CA SER A 71 8.48 27.77 9.56
C SER A 71 7.04 27.41 9.89
N GLY A 72 6.71 26.10 9.94
CA GLY A 72 5.34 25.61 10.02
C GLY A 72 4.54 25.78 8.73
N ARG A 73 5.15 26.26 7.64
CA ARG A 73 4.47 26.43 6.36
C ARG A 73 4.14 25.08 5.77
N SER A 74 2.92 24.94 5.26
CA SER A 74 2.48 23.75 4.54
C SER A 74 2.23 24.03 3.07
N GLN A 75 2.44 23.01 2.25
CA GLN A 75 2.03 22.96 0.85
C GLN A 75 1.39 21.61 0.57
N THR A 76 0.46 21.59 -0.38
CA THR A 76 -0.18 20.36 -0.83
C THR A 76 0.12 20.12 -2.30
N ILE A 77 0.57 18.92 -2.63
CA ILE A 77 0.74 18.46 -4.01
C ILE A 77 -0.30 17.38 -4.28
N THR A 78 -0.97 17.45 -5.43
CA THR A 78 -1.91 16.42 -5.89
C THR A 78 -1.38 15.76 -7.16
N ALA A 79 -1.21 14.44 -7.12
CA ALA A 79 -0.79 13.63 -8.25
C ALA A 79 -1.92 12.72 -8.71
N ARG A 80 -2.14 12.67 -10.03
CA ARG A 80 -3.05 11.71 -10.69
C ARG A 80 -2.21 10.67 -11.40
N GLN A 81 -2.51 9.40 -11.15
CA GLN A 81 -1.71 8.29 -11.64
C GLN A 81 -2.57 7.15 -12.18
N THR A 82 -2.00 6.43 -13.13
CA THR A 82 -2.54 5.16 -13.65
C THR A 82 -1.58 4.06 -13.23
N CYS A 83 -2.09 3.02 -12.59
CA CYS A 83 -1.27 1.98 -11.98
C CYS A 83 -1.76 0.59 -12.37
N THR A 84 -0.85 -0.38 -12.25
CA THR A 84 -1.17 -1.79 -12.34
C THR A 84 -0.96 -2.42 -10.97
N GLY A 85 -1.92 -3.22 -10.53
CA GLY A 85 -1.84 -4.03 -9.31
C GLY A 85 -1.65 -5.51 -9.64
N GLU A 86 -0.77 -6.20 -8.93
CA GLU A 86 -0.57 -7.65 -9.03
C GLU A 86 -0.53 -8.29 -7.64
N ASP A 87 -1.42 -9.25 -7.38
CA ASP A 87 -1.44 -10.06 -6.15
C ASP A 87 -0.68 -11.37 -6.37
N ALA A 88 0.52 -11.46 -5.81
CA ALA A 88 1.38 -12.62 -5.90
C ALA A 88 1.60 -13.21 -4.50
N GLY A 89 0.91 -14.32 -4.21
CA GLY A 89 1.14 -15.07 -2.97
C GLY A 89 0.82 -14.30 -1.69
N GLY A 90 -0.17 -13.40 -1.72
CA GLY A 90 -0.58 -12.59 -0.57
C GLY A 90 0.14 -11.25 -0.44
N GLN A 91 1.09 -10.97 -1.33
CA GLN A 91 1.66 -9.64 -1.53
C GLN A 91 1.01 -8.97 -2.73
N PHE A 92 0.47 -7.78 -2.52
CA PHE A 92 -0.13 -6.94 -3.55
C PHE A 92 0.80 -5.80 -3.91
N ASN A 93 1.37 -5.85 -5.12
CA ASN A 93 2.28 -4.85 -5.64
C ASN A 93 1.53 -3.89 -6.55
N ILE A 94 1.59 -2.59 -6.28
CA ILE A 94 1.03 -1.54 -7.12
C ILE A 94 2.18 -0.76 -7.74
N THR A 95 2.17 -0.65 -9.07
CA THR A 95 3.16 0.12 -9.83
C THR A 95 2.47 1.19 -10.64
N CYS A 96 2.81 2.47 -10.40
CA CYS A 96 2.15 3.60 -11.04
C CYS A 96 2.99 4.27 -12.12
N GLN A 97 2.28 5.00 -12.98
CA GLN A 97 2.80 5.99 -13.90
C GLN A 97 1.99 7.28 -13.72
N MET A 98 2.64 8.43 -13.92
CA MET A 98 1.94 9.72 -13.89
C MET A 98 0.91 9.77 -15.03
N ALA A 99 -0.36 10.02 -14.68
CA ALA A 99 -1.38 10.34 -15.68
C ALA A 99 -1.20 11.76 -16.21
N GLU A 100 -0.74 12.66 -15.33
CA GLU A 100 -0.37 14.05 -15.64
C GLU A 100 0.98 14.35 -14.97
N PRO A 101 1.96 14.94 -15.66
CA PRO A 101 3.23 15.30 -15.05
C PRO A 101 3.04 16.32 -13.92
N VAL A 102 3.72 16.11 -12.81
CA VAL A 102 3.80 17.04 -11.69
C VAL A 102 5.28 17.30 -11.41
N GLU A 103 5.69 18.57 -11.40
CA GLU A 103 7.09 18.94 -11.24
C GLU A 103 7.63 18.46 -9.88
N GLY A 104 8.75 17.74 -9.91
CA GLY A 104 9.40 17.22 -8.70
C GLY A 104 8.68 16.04 -8.04
N TYR A 105 7.71 15.42 -8.72
CA TYR A 105 6.94 14.29 -8.21
C TYR A 105 7.20 13.01 -9.01
N GLU A 106 7.57 11.93 -8.34
CA GLU A 106 7.78 10.62 -8.96
C GLU A 106 6.53 9.74 -8.83
N PRO A 107 6.27 8.79 -9.76
CA PRO A 107 5.15 7.87 -9.63
C PRO A 107 5.20 7.04 -8.35
N ASP A 108 4.03 6.84 -7.73
CA ASP A 108 3.94 6.08 -6.49
C ASP A 108 3.99 4.57 -6.73
N ASN A 109 4.76 3.86 -5.91
CA ASN A 109 4.77 2.41 -5.94
C ASN A 109 4.48 1.90 -4.53
N PHE A 110 3.69 0.84 -4.42
CA PHE A 110 3.30 0.29 -3.12
C PHE A 110 3.53 -1.21 -3.09
N VAL A 111 4.00 -1.69 -1.94
CA VAL A 111 4.07 -3.12 -1.62
C VAL A 111 3.18 -3.35 -0.41
N LEU A 112 2.05 -4.01 -0.63
CA LEU A 112 0.98 -4.17 0.34
C LEU A 112 0.75 -5.65 0.68
N GLN A 113 0.18 -5.90 1.85
CA GLN A 113 -0.31 -7.19 2.31
C GLN A 113 -1.69 -6.99 2.92
N ARG A 114 -2.49 -8.05 2.98
CA ARG A 114 -3.79 -8.00 3.67
C ARG A 114 -3.57 -7.77 5.16
N GLY A 115 -4.22 -6.73 5.69
CA GLY A 115 -4.19 -6.37 7.11
C GLY A 115 -5.40 -6.94 7.85
N GLU A 116 -5.96 -6.13 8.76
CA GLU A 116 -7.27 -6.43 9.35
C GLU A 116 -8.39 -6.45 8.29
N ALA A 117 -9.62 -6.77 8.71
CA ALA A 117 -10.77 -6.77 7.81
C ALA A 117 -10.86 -5.44 7.02
N ASP A 118 -11.02 -5.54 5.70
CA ASP A 118 -11.11 -4.40 4.78
C ASP A 118 -9.85 -3.52 4.69
N GLN A 119 -8.68 -4.02 5.09
CA GLN A 119 -7.42 -3.28 5.01
C GLN A 119 -6.34 -3.96 4.16
N LEU A 120 -5.53 -3.12 3.51
CA LEU A 120 -4.22 -3.49 3.01
C LEU A 120 -3.17 -2.61 3.69
N VAL A 121 -2.11 -3.21 4.20
CA VAL A 121 -1.03 -2.52 4.93
C VAL A 121 0.29 -2.80 4.25
N GLY A 122 1.18 -1.82 4.24
CA GLY A 122 2.48 -2.01 3.62
C GLY A 122 3.31 -0.75 3.59
N VAL A 123 4.05 -0.56 2.50
CA VAL A 123 4.97 0.55 2.34
C VAL A 123 4.81 1.24 0.99
N LEU A 124 5.00 2.56 0.98
CA LEU A 124 5.35 3.32 -0.21
C LEU A 124 6.81 2.99 -0.57
N SER A 125 7.05 2.40 -1.73
CA SER A 125 8.36 1.91 -2.18
C SER A 125 9.05 2.82 -3.21
N SER A 126 8.37 3.84 -3.72
CA SER A 126 8.91 4.82 -4.69
C SER A 126 9.68 5.98 -4.05
N ALA A 127 9.50 6.24 -2.75
CA ALA A 127 10.16 7.33 -2.01
C ALA A 127 10.61 6.87 -0.60
N THR A 128 11.05 7.81 0.24
CA THR A 128 11.33 7.57 1.68
C THR A 128 10.20 6.75 2.29
N SER A 129 10.53 5.53 2.71
CA SER A 129 9.55 4.46 2.93
C SER A 129 8.61 4.75 4.10
N GLY A 130 7.48 5.37 3.81
CA GLY A 130 6.37 5.54 4.75
C GLY A 130 5.53 4.26 4.83
N GLN A 131 5.24 3.79 6.04
CA GLN A 131 4.20 2.78 6.23
C GLN A 131 2.86 3.35 5.72
N VAL A 132 2.10 2.56 4.98
CA VAL A 132 0.83 2.98 4.39
C VAL A 132 -0.27 1.98 4.75
N THR A 133 -1.47 2.51 4.98
CA THR A 133 -2.68 1.71 5.15
C THR A 133 -3.70 2.15 4.11
N PHE A 134 -4.23 1.18 3.38
CA PHE A 134 -5.39 1.30 2.52
C PHE A 134 -6.58 0.67 3.24
N THR A 135 -7.69 1.39 3.26
CA THR A 135 -8.96 0.95 3.85
C THR A 135 -10.03 0.98 2.76
N ARG A 136 -10.77 -0.12 2.64
CA ARG A 136 -11.86 -0.22 1.66
C ARG A 136 -12.95 0.80 1.98
N VAL A 137 -13.34 1.56 0.97
CA VAL A 137 -14.49 2.48 1.04
C VAL A 137 -15.75 1.68 0.70
N ARG A 138 -16.75 1.77 1.58
CA ARG A 138 -18.05 1.11 1.42
C ARG A 138 -19.06 2.03 0.76
#